data_AF-A0A1M5VIG8-F1
#
_entry.id   AF-A0A1M5VIG8-F1
#
_cell.length_a   1.000
_cell.length_b   1.000
_cell.length_c   1.000
_cell.angle_alpha   90.00
_cell.angle_beta   90.00
_cell.angle_gamma   90.00
#
_symmetry.space_group_name_H-M   'P 1'
#
loop_
_entity.id
_entity.type
_entity.pdbx_description
1 polymer ?
#
loop_
_entity_poly.entity_id
_entity_poly.type
_entity_poly.pdbx_seq_one_letter_code
_entity_poly.pdbx_strand_id
1 'polypeptide(L)' 'MMQISRKDKEKIIESIKNGRIDAADISFPNLIDDIIMKMNRKGLIKDLTKAFKDKRKKNKHIPMENILALSIAAKM' A
#
# COMPACT_ATOMS: atom_id res chain seq x y z
N MET A 1 -11.92 -14.11 7.80
CA MET A 1 -10.72 -14.28 6.95
C MET A 1 -11.12 -15.18 5.78
N MET A 2 -11.15 -14.66 4.55
CA MET A 2 -11.32 -15.52 3.38
C MET A 2 -9.99 -16.23 3.10
N GLN A 3 -10.02 -17.57 3.07
CA GLN A 3 -8.88 -18.37 2.63
C GLN A 3 -8.75 -18.25 1.12
N ILE A 4 -7.69 -17.55 0.66
CA ILE A 4 -7.36 -17.45 -0.77
C ILE A 4 -6.87 -18.82 -1.26
N SER A 5 -7.51 -19.37 -2.29
CA SER A 5 -7.00 -20.54 -3.02
C SER A 5 -5.69 -20.17 -3.76
N ARG A 6 -4.76 -21.11 -3.93
CA ARG A 6 -3.50 -20.84 -4.65
C ARG A 6 -3.73 -20.27 -6.06
N LYS A 7 -4.82 -20.68 -6.73
CA LYS A 7 -5.22 -20.17 -8.07
C LYS A 7 -5.59 -18.69 -8.06
N ASP A 8 -6.21 -18.20 -7.00
CA ASP A 8 -6.61 -16.79 -6.92
C ASP A 8 -5.38 -15.89 -6.70
N LYS A 9 -4.34 -16.38 -6.02
CA LYS A 9 -3.08 -15.62 -5.85
C LYS A 9 -2.37 -15.37 -7.18
N GLU A 10 -2.31 -16.35 -8.07
CA GLU A 10 -1.67 -16.20 -9.38
C GLU A 10 -2.41 -15.16 -10.22
N LYS A 11 -3.74 -15.23 -10.24
CA LYS A 11 -4.60 -14.27 -10.94
C LYS A 11 -4.51 -12.85 -10.37
N ILE A 12 -4.41 -12.72 -9.06
CA ILE A 12 -4.16 -11.44 -8.37
C ILE A 12 -2.79 -10.89 -8.78
N ILE A 13 -1.74 -11.70 -8.75
CA ILE A 13 -0.38 -11.29 -9.16
C ILE A 13 -0.36 -10.84 -10.62
N GLU A 14 -1.04 -11.57 -11.51
CA GLU A 14 -1.17 -11.21 -12.92
C GLU A 14 -1.93 -9.89 -13.11
N SER A 15 -3.02 -9.69 -12.36
CA SER A 15 -3.78 -8.44 -12.39
C SER A 15 -2.95 -7.26 -11.92
N ILE A 16 -2.17 -7.42 -10.84
CA ILE A 16 -1.23 -6.41 -10.34
C ILE A 16 -0.15 -6.11 -11.38
N LYS A 17 0.45 -7.13 -12.00
CA LYS A 17 1.48 -6.96 -13.04
C LYS A 17 0.94 -6.19 -14.25
N ASN A 18 -0.32 -6.40 -14.60
CA ASN A 18 -1.00 -5.72 -15.69
C ASN A 18 -1.56 -4.33 -15.29
N GLY A 19 -1.25 -3.86 -14.08
CA GLY A 19 -1.69 -2.55 -13.58
C GLY A 19 -3.17 -2.48 -13.19
N ARG A 20 -3.87 -3.61 -13.10
CA ARG A 20 -5.29 -3.71 -12.74
C ARG A 20 -5.44 -3.99 -11.24
N ILE A 21 -5.01 -3.04 -10.42
CA ILE A 21 -5.00 -3.17 -8.96
C ILE A 21 -6.43 -3.17 -8.40
N ASP A 22 -7.33 -2.35 -8.95
CA ASP A 22 -8.75 -2.34 -8.56
C ASP A 22 -9.42 -3.72 -8.68
N ALA A 23 -9.15 -4.41 -9.79
CA ALA A 23 -9.68 -5.76 -10.03
C ALA A 23 -9.09 -6.80 -9.08
N ALA A 24 -7.85 -6.59 -8.64
CA ALA A 24 -7.18 -7.42 -7.66
C ALA A 24 -7.73 -7.19 -6.24
N ASP A 25 -8.05 -5.95 -5.87
CA ASP A 25 -8.60 -5.61 -4.55
C ASP A 25 -10.06 -6.09 -4.38
N ILE A 26 -10.89 -6.03 -5.44
CA ILE A 26 -12.24 -6.66 -5.43
C ILE A 26 -12.14 -8.17 -5.13
N SER A 27 -11.09 -8.82 -5.65
CA SER A 27 -10.86 -10.26 -5.46
C SER A 27 -10.22 -10.58 -4.11
N PHE A 28 -9.53 -9.62 -3.49
CA PHE A 28 -8.88 -9.78 -2.20
C PHE A 28 -9.15 -8.57 -1.31
N PRO A 29 -10.25 -8.60 -0.54
CA PRO A 29 -10.58 -7.52 0.36
C PRO A 29 -9.42 -7.25 1.31
N ASN A 30 -8.99 -5.99 1.40
CA ASN A 30 -7.81 -5.51 2.16
C ASN A 30 -6.45 -5.78 1.50
N LEU A 31 -6.38 -5.99 0.17
CA LEU A 31 -5.10 -6.14 -0.53
C LEU A 31 -4.21 -4.91 -0.33
N ILE A 32 -4.81 -3.73 -0.45
CA ILE A 32 -4.09 -2.44 -0.29
C ILE A 32 -3.51 -2.33 1.13
N ASP A 33 -4.30 -2.64 2.16
CA ASP A 33 -3.85 -2.61 3.55
C ASP A 33 -2.72 -3.61 3.83
N ASP A 34 -2.82 -4.82 3.29
CA ASP A 34 -1.78 -5.83 3.41
C ASP A 34 -0.48 -5.40 2.73
N ILE A 35 -0.57 -4.74 1.57
CA ILE A 35 0.59 -4.18 0.87
C ILE A 35 1.23 -3.08 1.72
N ILE A 36 0.45 -2.12 2.22
CA ILE A 36 0.97 -1.04 3.07
C ILE A 36 1.59 -1.59 4.35
N MET A 37 0.95 -2.56 5.00
CA MET A 37 1.47 -3.20 6.19
C MET A 37 2.79 -3.93 5.90
N LYS A 38 2.91 -4.60 4.75
CA LYS A 38 4.15 -5.25 4.33
C LYS A 38 5.24 -4.23 4.00
N MET A 39 4.90 -3.12 3.36
CA MET A 39 5.82 -2.01 3.10
C MET A 39 6.36 -1.42 4.38
N ASN A 40 5.50 -1.20 5.38
CA ASN A 40 5.91 -0.70 6.68
C ASN A 40 6.84 -1.67 7.41
N ARG A 41 6.51 -2.97 7.45
CA ARG A 41 7.37 -4.01 8.06
C ARG A 41 8.74 -4.15 7.40
N LYS A 42 8.84 -3.86 6.10
CA LYS A 42 10.12 -3.84 5.35
C LYS A 42 10.88 -2.53 5.49
N GLY A 43 10.35 -1.52 6.19
CA GLY A 43 10.97 -0.20 6.33
C GLY A 43 10.81 0.72 5.12
N LEU A 44 10.07 0.31 4.09
CA LEU A 44 9.93 1.10 2.85
C LEU A 44 9.28 2.46 3.09
N ILE A 45 8.25 2.52 3.95
CA ILE A 45 7.59 3.79 4.28
C ILE A 45 8.56 4.76 4.98
N LYS A 46 9.42 4.23 5.85
CA LYS A 46 10.45 5.00 6.54
C LYS A 46 11.50 5.51 5.56
N ASP A 47 11.94 4.68 4.63
CA ASP A 47 12.94 5.08 3.62
C ASP A 47 12.37 6.10 2.63
N LEU A 48 11.11 5.95 2.21
CA LEU A 48 10.40 6.97 1.44
C LEU A 48 10.32 8.28 2.23
N THR A 49 9.99 8.23 3.52
CA THR A 49 9.94 9.41 4.38
C THR A 49 11.29 10.13 4.47
N LYS A 50 12.41 9.41 4.48
CA LYS A 50 13.76 10.02 4.43
C LYS A 50 14.06 10.66 3.07
N ALA A 51 13.60 10.04 1.98
CA ALA A 51 13.81 10.54 0.63
C ALA A 51 13.01 11.82 0.36
N PHE A 52 11.81 11.94 0.92
CA PHE A 52 10.96 13.12 0.78
C PHE A 52 11.22 14.15 1.88
N LYS A 53 11.73 15.32 1.50
CA LYS A 53 11.78 16.46 2.43
C LYS A 53 10.37 16.92 2.81
N ASP A 54 10.02 16.85 4.09
CA ASP A 54 8.75 17.36 4.58
C ASP A 54 8.69 18.89 4.46
N LYS A 55 7.84 19.38 3.55
CA LYS A 55 7.65 20.81 3.26
C LYS A 55 6.55 21.46 4.12
N ARG A 56 5.87 20.69 4.97
CA ARG A 56 4.73 21.20 5.77
C ARG A 56 5.22 22.20 6.80
N LYS A 57 4.65 23.42 6.75
CA LYS A 57 4.94 24.49 7.72
C LYS A 57 4.15 24.31 9.03
N LYS A 58 2.86 23.96 8.92
CA LYS A 58 1.90 23.76 10.01
C LYS A 58 1.34 22.32 9.96
N ASN A 59 0.70 21.86 11.02
CA ASN A 59 0.14 20.50 11.15
C ASN A 59 1.16 19.35 11.01
N LYS A 60 2.22 19.41 11.83
CA LYS A 60 3.18 18.30 12.01
C LYS A 60 2.74 17.27 13.05
N HIS A 61 1.52 17.42 13.60
CA HIS A 61 0.95 16.46 14.54
C HIS A 61 0.75 15.08 13.88
N ILE A 62 0.43 15.07 12.58
CA ILE A 62 0.38 13.84 11.79
C ILE A 62 1.79 13.51 11.27
N PRO A 63 2.33 12.33 11.59
CA PRO A 63 3.64 11.89 11.07
C PRO A 63 3.66 11.83 9.54
N MET A 64 4.80 12.17 8.93
CA MET A 64 4.96 12.12 7.48
C MET A 64 4.79 10.70 6.93
N GLU A 65 5.20 9.70 7.70
CA GLU A 65 5.03 8.27 7.39
C GLU A 65 3.56 7.92 7.14
N ASN A 66 2.65 8.41 7.99
CA ASN A 66 1.21 8.17 7.85
C ASN A 66 0.63 8.86 6.61
N ILE A 67 1.08 10.09 6.32
CA ILE A 67 0.63 10.81 5.12
C ILE A 67 1.07 10.07 3.85
N LEU A 68 2.31 9.58 3.82
CA LEU A 68 2.82 8.81 2.69
C LEU A 68 2.08 7.49 2.54
N ALA A 69 1.82 6.77 3.64
CA ALA A 69 1.05 5.54 3.61
C ALA A 69 -0.37 5.78 3.05
N LEU A 70 -1.07 6.83 3.51
CA LEU A 70 -2.39 7.21 3.00
C LEU A 70 -2.36 7.63 1.52
N SER A 71 -1.30 8.34 1.11
CA SER A 71 -1.15 8.77 -0.29
C SER A 71 -0.93 7.58 -1.23
N ILE A 72 -0.19 6.57 -0.77
CA ILE A 72 -0.02 5.30 -1.51
C ILE A 72 -1.37 4.57 -1.57
N ALA A 73 -2.06 4.44 -0.44
CA ALA A 73 -3.37 3.80 -0.37
C ALA A 73 -4.37 4.41 -1.35
N ALA A 74 -4.45 5.74 -1.41
CA ALA A 74 -5.37 6.45 -2.28
C ALA A 74 -5.01 6.38 -3.78
N LYS A 75 -3.76 6.00 -4.11
CA LYS A 75 -3.30 5.86 -5.48
C LYS A 75 -3.51 4.45 -6.03
N MET A 76 -3.47 3.45 -5.14
CA MET A 76 -3.68 2.05 -5.45
C MET A 76 -5.15 1.76 -5.69
#